data_AF-A0A521YMZ8-F1
#
_entry.id   AF-A0A521YMZ8-F1
#
_cell.length_a   1.000
_cell.length_b   1.000
_cell.length_c   1.000
_cell.angle_alpha   90.00
_cell.angle_beta   90.00
_cell.angle_gamma   90.00
#
_symmetry.space_group_name_H-M   'P 1'
#
loop_
_entity.id
_entity.type
_entity.pdbx_description
1 polymer ?
#
loop_
_entity_poly.entity_id
_entity_poly.type
_entity_poly.pdbx_seq_one_letter_code
_entity_poly.pdbx_strand_id
1 'polypeptide(L)'
;MAQASVRPTPCNLTTDTVTNVPSSGANISVSPGVSGLAVGSIIYNLGNAPTAHAYAVRNGNLTMCNYSAYNCGNASYANPLNSNVWVPIANNIVALRAQYGRDNNNLASTMTGVVSTYNQITPASAADTSGLSPFCSWARTLSLRMAVVARSSAYDKTSPTAAVPTWTGATVNASTAPTNPTALGFDLSSVANWQNYRYKTLETTVPLRNSIWQGGQASYQGGSGC
;
A
#
# COMPACT_ATOMS: atom_id res chain seq x y z
N MET A 1 17.39 -3.13 21.46
CA MET A 1 17.95 -3.28 20.09
C MET A 1 17.00 -4.21 19.35
N ALA A 2 16.06 -3.68 18.55
CA ALA A 2 15.12 -4.52 17.81
C ALA A 2 15.89 -5.28 16.72
N GLN A 3 15.90 -6.61 16.82
CA GLN A 3 16.64 -7.49 15.93
C GLN A 3 16.04 -7.39 14.52
N ALA A 4 16.89 -7.30 13.50
CA ALA A 4 16.45 -7.36 12.11
C ALA A 4 15.79 -8.73 11.85
N SER A 5 14.46 -8.74 11.73
CA SER A 5 13.73 -9.94 11.35
C SER A 5 13.67 -10.00 9.83
N VAL A 6 14.35 -11.00 9.25
CA VAL A 6 14.18 -11.36 7.85
C VAL A 6 12.80 -12.00 7.73
N ARG A 7 11.96 -11.50 6.81
CA ARG A 7 10.64 -12.08 6.56
C ARG A 7 10.80 -13.59 6.27
N PRO A 8 10.25 -14.48 7.11
CA PRO A 8 10.41 -15.91 6.91
C PRO A 8 9.87 -16.34 5.55
N THR A 9 10.51 -17.33 4.92
CA THR A 9 10.01 -18.02 3.73
C THR A 9 9.89 -19.52 4.05
N PRO A 10 8.66 -20.07 4.18
CA PRO A 10 7.38 -19.40 3.96
C PRO A 10 7.06 -18.36 5.03
N CYS A 11 6.36 -17.30 4.64
CA CYS A 11 5.89 -16.26 5.55
C CYS A 11 4.64 -16.76 6.25
N ASN A 12 4.82 -17.78 7.10
CA ASN A 12 3.74 -18.31 7.93
C ASN A 12 3.37 -17.23 8.92
N LEU A 13 2.15 -16.69 8.78
CA LEU A 13 1.58 -15.81 9.78
C LEU A 13 1.26 -16.68 11.00
N THR A 14 2.08 -16.55 12.04
CA THR A 14 1.79 -17.20 13.32
C THR A 14 0.91 -16.29 14.14
N THR A 15 -0.30 -16.75 14.42
CA THR A 15 -1.27 -16.03 15.24
C THR A 15 -1.50 -16.79 16.54
N ASP A 16 -1.39 -16.11 17.68
CA ASP A 16 -1.82 -16.64 18.98
C ASP A 16 -3.06 -15.87 19.45
N THR A 17 -3.96 -16.57 20.13
CA THR A 17 -5.17 -15.94 20.67
C THR A 17 -4.86 -15.31 22.02
N VAL A 18 -5.16 -14.02 22.18
CA VAL A 18 -5.13 -13.36 23.49
C VAL A 18 -6.31 -13.89 24.32
N THR A 19 -6.02 -14.52 25.46
CA THR A 19 -7.02 -15.14 26.34
C THR A 19 -7.43 -14.24 27.50
N ASN A 20 -6.56 -13.30 27.89
CA ASN A 20 -6.87 -12.33 28.94
C ASN A 20 -6.06 -11.05 28.74
N VAL A 21 -6.75 -9.92 28.79
CA VAL A 21 -6.16 -8.59 28.93
C VAL A 21 -6.62 -8.06 30.29
N PRO A 22 -5.81 -8.23 31.36
CA PRO A 22 -6.25 -7.85 32.70
C PRO A 22 -6.48 -6.34 32.80
N SER A 23 -7.48 -5.94 33.58
CA SER A 23 -7.80 -4.53 33.86
C SER A 23 -6.72 -3.82 34.69
N SER A 24 -5.79 -4.57 35.28
CA SER A 24 -4.63 -4.08 36.01
C SER A 24 -3.48 -5.08 35.94
N GLY A 25 -2.25 -4.63 35.67
CA GLY A 25 -1.06 -5.46 35.53
C GLY A 25 -0.44 -5.39 34.13
N ALA A 26 0.83 -5.79 34.00
CA ALA A 26 1.60 -5.69 32.76
C ALA A 26 1.57 -6.98 31.90
N ASN A 27 0.84 -8.01 32.33
CA ASN A 27 0.88 -9.34 31.72
C ASN A 27 -0.34 -9.58 30.84
N ILE A 28 -0.15 -9.70 29.54
CA ILE A 28 -1.18 -10.17 28.60
C ILE A 28 -1.08 -11.70 28.55
N SER A 29 -2.19 -12.40 28.79
CA SER A 29 -2.23 -13.86 28.63
C SER A 29 -2.58 -14.19 27.20
N VAL A 30 -1.77 -15.04 26.58
CA VAL A 30 -2.03 -15.63 25.27
C VAL A 30 -2.22 -17.13 25.45
N SER A 31 -2.99 -17.77 24.57
CA SER A 31 -2.99 -19.21 24.39
C SER A 31 -1.91 -19.54 23.35
N PRO A 32 -0.69 -19.92 23.75
CA PRO A 32 0.39 -20.10 22.80
C PRO A 32 0.17 -21.38 21.97
N GLY A 33 0.05 -21.22 20.65
CA GLY A 33 0.29 -22.29 19.69
C GLY A 33 1.78 -22.46 19.36
N VAL A 34 2.62 -21.50 19.76
CA VAL A 34 4.10 -21.48 19.60
C VAL A 34 4.79 -20.71 20.74
N SER A 35 6.13 -20.86 20.83
CA SER A 35 7.02 -20.18 21.80
C SER A 35 6.71 -18.68 21.92
N GLY A 36 6.56 -18.22 23.15
CA GLY A 36 6.21 -16.82 23.47
C GLY A 36 7.18 -15.78 22.88
N LEU A 37 6.70 -14.53 22.81
CA LEU A 37 7.47 -13.38 22.34
C LEU A 37 8.78 -13.24 23.13
N ALA A 38 9.89 -12.94 22.43
CA ALA A 38 11.18 -12.71 23.08
C ALA A 38 11.11 -11.52 24.05
N VAL A 39 11.92 -11.56 25.11
CA VAL A 39 12.05 -10.45 26.08
C VAL A 39 12.40 -9.16 25.33
N GLY A 40 11.64 -8.08 25.58
CA GLY A 40 11.79 -6.80 24.89
C GLY A 40 10.92 -6.64 23.63
N SER A 41 10.06 -7.61 23.32
CA SER A 41 9.04 -7.44 22.27
C SER A 41 8.02 -6.35 22.64
N ILE A 42 7.51 -5.65 21.63
CA ILE A 42 6.50 -4.60 21.78
C ILE A 42 5.15 -5.14 21.30
N ILE A 43 4.10 -4.88 22.08
CA ILE A 43 2.72 -5.22 21.72
C ILE A 43 2.01 -3.94 21.32
N TYR A 44 1.32 -3.97 20.18
CA TYR A 44 0.47 -2.88 19.71
C TYR A 44 -0.99 -3.34 19.72
N ASN A 45 -1.86 -2.54 20.33
CA ASN A 45 -3.30 -2.73 20.21
C ASN A 45 -3.79 -2.00 18.96
N LEU A 46 -4.29 -2.74 17.96
CA LEU A 46 -4.79 -2.20 16.70
C LEU A 46 -6.31 -1.90 16.73
N GLY A 47 -6.92 -2.00 17.91
CA GLY A 47 -8.37 -1.97 18.09
C GLY A 47 -9.00 -3.35 17.96
N ASN A 48 -10.33 -3.40 18.15
CA ASN A 48 -11.10 -4.64 18.19
C ASN A 48 -11.34 -5.29 16.81
N ALA A 49 -11.17 -4.54 15.71
CA ALA A 49 -11.46 -5.03 14.36
C ALA A 49 -10.60 -4.33 13.29
N PRO A 50 -9.28 -4.60 13.22
CA PRO A 50 -8.45 -4.07 12.14
C PRO A 50 -8.92 -4.66 10.80
N THR A 51 -9.12 -3.79 9.81
CA THR A 51 -9.50 -4.18 8.45
C THR A 51 -8.37 -3.91 7.47
N ALA A 52 -8.15 -4.83 6.54
CA ALA A 52 -7.25 -4.63 5.41
C ALA A 52 -8.04 -4.82 4.12
N HIS A 53 -8.03 -3.81 3.25
CA HIS A 53 -8.76 -3.83 1.99
C HIS A 53 -7.78 -3.80 0.80
N ALA A 54 -8.07 -4.61 -0.20
CA ALA A 54 -7.46 -4.52 -1.52
C ALA A 54 -8.42 -3.82 -2.48
N TYR A 55 -7.89 -2.98 -3.36
CA TYR A 55 -8.65 -2.35 -4.44
C TYR A 55 -8.08 -2.75 -5.78
N ALA A 56 -8.96 -3.06 -6.74
CA ALA A 56 -8.57 -3.40 -8.10
C ALA A 56 -9.64 -2.96 -9.09
N VAL A 57 -9.22 -2.62 -10.31
CA VAL A 57 -10.14 -2.43 -11.43
C VAL A 57 -10.39 -3.78 -12.09
N ARG A 58 -11.65 -4.19 -12.18
CA ARG A 58 -12.08 -5.46 -12.76
C ARG A 58 -13.37 -5.25 -13.55
N ASN A 59 -13.41 -5.73 -14.79
CA ASN A 59 -14.56 -5.61 -15.70
C ASN A 59 -15.15 -4.18 -15.79
N GLY A 60 -14.28 -3.16 -15.81
CA GLY A 60 -14.70 -1.75 -15.89
C GLY A 60 -15.29 -1.16 -14.61
N ASN A 61 -15.12 -1.84 -13.46
CA ASN A 61 -15.55 -1.37 -12.15
C ASN A 61 -14.37 -1.28 -11.20
N LEU A 62 -14.43 -0.34 -10.27
CA LEU A 62 -13.59 -0.37 -9.08
C LEU A 62 -14.19 -1.40 -8.12
N THR A 63 -13.36 -2.38 -7.74
CA THR A 63 -13.75 -3.46 -6.84
C THR A 63 -12.90 -3.42 -5.58
N MET A 64 -13.48 -3.89 -4.47
CA MET A 64 -12.82 -4.01 -3.18
C MET A 64 -12.90 -5.45 -2.67
N CYS A 65 -11.82 -5.93 -2.08
CA CYS A 65 -11.73 -7.23 -1.41
C CYS A 65 -11.23 -7.03 0.02
N ASN A 66 -11.86 -7.72 0.97
CA ASN A 66 -11.46 -7.69 2.37
C ASN A 66 -10.48 -8.84 2.68
N TYR A 67 -9.24 -8.49 3.03
CA TYR A 67 -8.19 -9.44 3.40
C TYR A 67 -8.46 -10.20 4.71
N SER A 68 -9.37 -9.71 5.57
CA SER A 68 -9.76 -10.45 6.77
C SER A 68 -10.72 -11.62 6.45
N ALA A 69 -11.35 -11.61 5.27
CA ALA A 69 -12.28 -12.65 4.84
C ALA A 69 -11.70 -13.55 3.74
N TYR A 70 -10.84 -13.00 2.87
CA TYR A 70 -10.34 -13.70 1.68
C TYR A 70 -8.87 -13.42 1.43
N ASN A 71 -8.16 -14.39 0.82
CA ASN A 71 -6.87 -14.11 0.19
C ASN A 71 -7.10 -13.34 -1.13
N CYS A 72 -7.12 -12.01 -1.07
CA CYS A 72 -7.35 -11.16 -2.25
C CYS A 72 -6.28 -11.31 -3.35
N GLY A 73 -5.11 -11.89 -3.03
CA GLY A 73 -4.05 -12.20 -3.99
C GLY A 73 -4.26 -13.49 -4.77
N ASN A 74 -5.27 -14.30 -4.44
CA ASN A 74 -5.55 -15.53 -5.15
C ASN A 74 -6.11 -15.23 -6.56
N ALA A 75 -5.38 -15.65 -7.59
CA ALA A 75 -5.73 -15.45 -8.99
C ALA A 75 -7.06 -16.11 -9.39
N SER A 76 -7.50 -17.17 -8.69
CA SER A 76 -8.79 -17.83 -8.99
C SER A 76 -10.00 -16.94 -8.75
N TYR A 77 -9.85 -15.85 -7.98
CA TYR A 77 -10.92 -14.87 -7.77
C TYR A 77 -10.98 -13.78 -8.86
N ALA A 78 -9.95 -13.71 -9.71
CA ALA A 78 -9.82 -12.72 -10.77
C ALA A 78 -10.41 -13.17 -12.11
N ASN A 79 -10.38 -14.48 -12.40
CA ASN A 79 -10.81 -15.03 -13.67
C ASN A 79 -11.38 -16.47 -13.52
N PRO A 80 -12.70 -16.69 -13.64
CA PRO A 80 -13.74 -15.66 -13.77
C PRO A 80 -13.81 -14.77 -12.52
N LEU A 81 -14.33 -13.55 -12.69
CA LEU A 81 -14.46 -12.61 -11.57
C LEU A 81 -15.41 -13.18 -10.51
N ASN A 82 -14.93 -13.41 -9.29
CA ASN A 82 -15.79 -13.73 -8.16
C ASN A 82 -16.26 -12.44 -7.47
N SER A 83 -17.50 -12.03 -7.73
CA SER A 83 -18.08 -10.80 -7.18
C SER A 83 -18.42 -10.86 -5.69
N ASN A 84 -18.38 -12.03 -5.05
CA ASN A 84 -18.50 -12.15 -3.58
C ASN A 84 -17.17 -11.83 -2.87
N VAL A 85 -16.04 -11.97 -3.59
CA VAL A 85 -14.69 -11.65 -3.08
C VAL A 85 -14.29 -10.24 -3.53
N TRP A 86 -14.43 -9.95 -4.81
CA TRP A 86 -14.14 -8.65 -5.41
C TRP A 86 -15.45 -7.91 -5.66
N VAL A 87 -15.97 -7.27 -4.62
CA VAL A 87 -17.26 -6.58 -4.63
C VAL A 87 -17.13 -5.26 -5.39
N PRO A 88 -17.97 -4.98 -6.40
CA PRO A 88 -17.99 -3.68 -7.08
C PRO A 88 -18.43 -2.56 -6.13
N ILE A 89 -17.66 -1.47 -6.09
CA ILE A 89 -17.94 -0.29 -5.26
C ILE A 89 -18.13 0.99 -6.07
N ALA A 90 -17.67 1.02 -7.33
CA ALA A 90 -17.97 2.09 -8.25
C ALA A 90 -17.93 1.58 -9.70
N ASN A 91 -18.86 2.05 -10.51
CA ASN A 91 -18.97 1.65 -11.91
C ASN A 91 -18.19 2.58 -12.83
N ASN A 92 -17.87 2.09 -14.03
CA ASN A 92 -17.16 2.83 -15.07
C ASN A 92 -15.80 3.39 -14.63
N ILE A 93 -15.08 2.65 -13.79
CA ILE A 93 -13.68 2.92 -13.46
C ILE A 93 -12.82 1.96 -14.28
N VAL A 94 -11.95 2.51 -15.13
CA VAL A 94 -11.20 1.72 -16.12
C VAL A 94 -9.72 1.60 -15.81
N ALA A 95 -9.20 2.44 -14.92
CA ALA A 95 -7.81 2.34 -14.50
C ALA A 95 -7.61 2.85 -13.07
N LEU A 96 -6.64 2.25 -12.38
CA LEU A 96 -6.16 2.62 -11.06
C LEU A 96 -4.64 2.48 -11.06
N ARG A 97 -3.95 3.50 -10.55
CA ARG A 97 -2.50 3.48 -10.30
C ARG A 97 -2.21 4.06 -8.93
N ALA A 98 -1.16 3.56 -8.29
CA ALA A 98 -0.70 4.04 -7.01
C ALA A 98 0.83 3.87 -6.90
N GLN A 99 1.46 4.77 -6.16
CA GLN A 99 2.88 4.76 -5.83
C GLN A 99 3.08 5.16 -4.35
N TYR A 100 4.06 4.52 -3.71
CA TYR A 100 4.54 4.86 -2.38
C TYR A 100 5.38 6.13 -2.45
N GLY A 101 5.04 7.13 -1.65
CA GLY A 101 5.90 8.28 -1.36
C GLY A 101 6.84 7.94 -0.22
N ARG A 102 8.13 7.80 -0.53
CA ARG A 102 9.16 7.37 0.40
C ARG A 102 10.14 8.49 0.71
N ASP A 103 10.56 8.55 1.96
CA ASP A 103 11.73 9.32 2.39
C ASP A 103 12.99 8.47 2.27
N ASN A 104 13.50 8.40 1.05
CA ASN A 104 14.76 7.73 0.72
C ASN A 104 15.93 8.71 0.62
N ASN A 105 15.80 9.94 1.14
CA ASN A 105 16.97 10.80 1.22
C ASN A 105 17.87 10.28 2.37
N ASN A 106 19.18 10.45 2.21
CA ASN A 106 20.17 10.19 3.24
C ASN A 106 19.89 8.92 4.08
N LEU A 107 19.84 7.74 3.43
CA LEU A 107 19.49 6.46 4.06
C LEU A 107 20.41 6.07 5.23
N ALA A 108 21.59 6.70 5.34
CA ALA A 108 22.56 6.50 6.40
C ALA A 108 22.32 7.39 7.64
N SER A 109 21.34 8.30 7.60
CA SER A 109 21.00 9.25 8.66
C SER A 109 19.53 9.09 9.07
N THR A 110 19.11 9.79 10.11
CA THR A 110 17.68 9.89 10.50
C THR A 110 16.83 10.38 9.33
N MET A 111 15.59 9.89 9.24
CA MET A 111 14.64 10.38 8.24
C MET A 111 14.36 11.87 8.41
N THR A 112 14.06 12.53 7.31
CA THR A 112 13.72 13.96 7.26
C THR A 112 12.23 14.21 7.41
N GLY A 113 11.40 13.19 7.20
CA GLY A 113 9.93 13.35 7.20
C GLY A 113 9.41 13.96 5.90
N VAL A 114 10.23 14.00 4.84
CA VAL A 114 9.88 14.59 3.54
C VAL A 114 9.95 13.52 2.45
N VAL A 115 8.90 13.42 1.63
CA VAL A 115 8.89 12.50 0.49
C VAL A 115 9.96 12.94 -0.51
N SER A 116 10.91 12.07 -0.80
CA SER A 116 12.00 12.30 -1.75
C SER A 116 11.87 11.46 -3.03
N THR A 117 11.05 10.41 -3.01
CA THR A 117 10.78 9.59 -4.19
C THR A 117 9.38 8.98 -4.18
N TYR A 118 8.79 8.82 -5.36
CA TYR A 118 7.58 8.04 -5.60
C TYR A 118 7.89 6.82 -6.47
N ASN A 119 7.52 5.61 -6.03
CA ASN A 119 7.72 4.40 -6.81
C ASN A 119 6.72 3.28 -6.44
N GLN A 120 6.74 2.16 -7.15
CA GLN A 120 5.91 0.98 -6.88
C GLN A 120 6.64 -0.12 -6.09
N ILE A 121 7.87 0.13 -5.65
CA ILE A 121 8.65 -0.86 -4.92
C ILE A 121 8.02 -1.01 -3.54
N THR A 122 7.49 -2.21 -3.28
CA THR A 122 6.91 -2.52 -1.97
C THR A 122 8.02 -2.41 -0.91
N PRO A 123 7.84 -1.59 0.14
CA PRO A 123 8.83 -1.47 1.20
C PRO A 123 9.19 -2.82 1.81
N ALA A 124 10.48 -3.08 2.00
CA ALA A 124 11.02 -4.34 2.52
C ALA A 124 10.83 -5.58 1.63
N SER A 125 10.36 -5.42 0.40
CA SER A 125 10.36 -6.51 -0.59
C SER A 125 11.76 -6.79 -1.11
N ALA A 126 11.95 -7.91 -1.82
CA ALA A 126 13.23 -8.22 -2.47
C ALA A 126 13.66 -7.19 -3.52
N ALA A 127 12.71 -6.39 -4.04
CA ALA A 127 12.99 -5.28 -4.96
C ALA A 127 13.41 -3.99 -4.25
N ASP A 128 13.30 -3.92 -2.90
CA ASP A 128 13.72 -2.77 -2.10
C ASP A 128 15.22 -2.83 -1.83
N THR A 129 16.01 -2.13 -2.64
CA THR A 129 17.47 -2.08 -2.53
C THR A 129 17.98 -1.01 -1.56
N SER A 130 17.12 -0.44 -0.71
CA SER A 130 17.50 0.60 0.26
C SER A 130 18.44 0.11 1.37
N GLY A 131 18.56 -1.21 1.57
CA GLY A 131 19.38 -1.80 2.64
C GLY A 131 18.80 -1.57 4.05
N LEU A 132 17.62 -0.96 4.14
CA LEU A 132 16.92 -0.72 5.40
C LEU A 132 16.31 -2.01 5.94
N SER A 133 16.21 -2.10 7.27
CA SER A 133 15.39 -3.14 7.91
C SER A 133 13.92 -2.97 7.48
N PRO A 134 13.10 -4.05 7.52
CA PRO A 134 11.70 -3.95 7.13
C PRO A 134 10.92 -2.85 7.86
N PHE A 135 11.17 -2.68 9.16
CA PHE A 135 10.60 -1.61 9.96
C PHE A 135 10.98 -0.22 9.41
N CYS A 136 12.27 0.02 9.11
CA CYS A 136 12.69 1.32 8.59
C CYS A 136 12.19 1.59 7.17
N SER A 137 12.09 0.58 6.32
CA SER A 137 11.48 0.72 4.99
C SER A 137 10.04 1.19 5.07
N TRP A 138 9.25 0.63 5.99
CA TRP A 138 7.84 1.01 6.19
C TRP A 138 7.70 2.35 6.93
N ALA A 139 8.53 2.63 7.94
CA ALA A 139 8.54 3.91 8.66
C ALA A 139 8.82 5.09 7.71
N ARG A 140 9.70 4.90 6.73
CA ARG A 140 10.02 5.90 5.69
C ARG A 140 9.00 5.98 4.56
N THR A 141 7.89 5.25 4.63
CA THR A 141 6.79 5.36 3.66
C THR A 141 5.75 6.34 4.20
N LEU A 142 5.81 7.58 3.72
CA LEU A 142 5.10 8.73 4.30
C LEU A 142 3.77 9.03 3.61
N SER A 143 3.60 8.62 2.36
CA SER A 143 2.37 8.87 1.62
C SER A 143 2.07 7.78 0.58
N LEU A 144 0.84 7.76 0.10
CA LEU A 144 0.42 7.09 -1.12
C LEU A 144 -0.09 8.14 -2.09
N ARG A 145 0.51 8.26 -3.27
CA ARG A 145 -0.12 9.00 -4.37
C ARG A 145 -0.83 8.02 -5.29
N MET A 146 -2.04 8.37 -5.70
CA MET A 146 -2.87 7.47 -6.50
C MET A 146 -3.76 8.24 -7.45
N ALA A 147 -4.10 7.59 -8.55
CA ALA A 147 -5.01 8.14 -9.53
C ALA A 147 -5.98 7.07 -10.05
N VAL A 148 -7.22 7.48 -10.26
CA VAL A 148 -8.30 6.67 -10.85
C VAL A 148 -8.82 7.34 -12.11
N VAL A 149 -9.20 6.53 -13.09
CA VAL A 149 -9.79 7.00 -14.34
C VAL A 149 -11.23 6.54 -14.42
N ALA A 150 -12.15 7.51 -14.35
CA ALA A 150 -13.55 7.30 -14.64
C ALA A 150 -13.80 7.47 -16.15
N ARG A 151 -14.65 6.63 -16.71
CA ARG A 151 -15.10 6.65 -18.11
C ARG A 151 -16.57 7.03 -18.16
N SER A 152 -16.96 7.84 -19.14
CA SER A 152 -18.37 8.06 -19.45
C SER A 152 -19.04 6.76 -19.91
N SER A 153 -20.32 6.55 -19.60
CA SER A 153 -21.11 5.46 -20.19
C SER A 153 -21.51 5.74 -21.63
N ALA A 154 -21.48 7.00 -22.07
CA ALA A 154 -21.88 7.41 -23.42
C ALA A 154 -20.78 7.13 -24.44
N TYR A 155 -21.12 6.30 -25.42
CA TYR A 155 -20.29 6.05 -26.60
C TYR A 155 -20.36 7.25 -27.55
N ASP A 156 -19.21 7.65 -28.07
CA ASP A 156 -19.07 8.75 -29.01
C ASP A 156 -18.36 8.28 -30.29
N LYS A 157 -19.09 8.37 -31.41
CA LYS A 157 -18.60 7.96 -32.74
C LYS A 157 -17.46 8.82 -33.27
N THR A 158 -17.25 10.01 -32.71
CA THR A 158 -16.19 10.94 -33.13
C THR A 158 -14.81 10.60 -32.55
N SER A 159 -14.72 9.57 -31.69
CA SER A 159 -13.49 9.19 -31.01
C SER A 159 -12.85 10.37 -30.24
N PRO A 160 -13.58 10.94 -29.26
CA PRO A 160 -13.20 12.21 -28.63
C PRO A 160 -11.91 12.15 -27.80
N THR A 161 -11.41 10.94 -27.50
CA THR A 161 -10.18 10.76 -26.73
C THR A 161 -9.04 10.35 -27.66
N ALA A 162 -8.14 11.30 -27.94
CA ALA A 162 -7.00 11.08 -28.82
C ALA A 162 -5.83 10.33 -28.14
N ALA A 163 -5.68 10.48 -26.83
CA ALA A 163 -4.59 9.90 -26.04
C ALA A 163 -5.11 9.30 -24.73
N VAL A 164 -4.42 8.30 -24.21
CA VAL A 164 -4.74 7.71 -22.90
C VAL A 164 -4.68 8.80 -21.83
N PRO A 165 -5.64 8.88 -20.90
CA PRO A 165 -5.58 9.83 -19.80
C PRO A 165 -4.24 9.76 -19.06
N THR A 166 -3.76 10.90 -18.56
CA THR A 166 -2.49 10.99 -17.83
C THR A 166 -2.70 11.39 -16.37
N TRP A 167 -1.65 11.28 -15.56
CA TRP A 167 -1.57 11.66 -14.15
C TRP A 167 -0.10 11.94 -13.78
N THR A 168 0.19 12.49 -12.60
CA THR A 168 1.58 12.94 -12.29
C THR A 168 2.60 11.81 -12.24
N GLY A 169 2.18 10.57 -11.96
CA GLY A 169 3.07 9.41 -11.97
C GLY A 169 3.39 8.86 -13.35
N ALA A 170 2.78 9.38 -14.42
CA ALA A 170 2.97 8.90 -15.79
C ALA A 170 4.31 9.32 -16.43
N THR A 171 5.06 10.23 -15.82
CA THR A 171 6.30 10.77 -16.40
C THR A 171 7.50 10.52 -15.48
N VAL A 172 8.63 10.11 -16.05
CA VAL A 172 9.89 9.97 -15.29
C VAL A 172 10.37 11.34 -14.82
N ASN A 173 10.75 11.44 -13.55
CA ASN A 173 11.46 12.58 -12.98
C ASN A 173 12.68 12.08 -12.21
N ALA A 174 13.87 12.24 -12.77
CA ALA A 174 15.12 11.82 -12.14
C ALA A 174 15.90 12.97 -11.47
N SER A 175 15.51 14.23 -11.70
CA SER A 175 16.34 15.39 -11.40
C SER A 175 15.85 16.25 -10.24
N THR A 176 14.55 16.21 -9.92
CA THR A 176 13.98 17.01 -8.82
C THR A 176 13.24 16.13 -7.83
N ALA A 177 13.44 16.38 -6.54
CA ALA A 177 12.69 15.72 -5.50
C ALA A 177 11.25 16.30 -5.42
N PRO A 178 10.21 15.46 -5.23
CA PRO A 178 10.27 14.01 -5.17
C PRO A 178 10.50 13.39 -6.56
N THR A 179 11.49 12.51 -6.66
CA THR A 179 11.80 11.79 -7.91
C THR A 179 10.71 10.79 -8.26
N ASN A 180 10.57 10.46 -9.54
CA ASN A 180 9.74 9.39 -10.07
C ASN A 180 10.58 8.58 -11.07
N PRO A 181 11.35 7.58 -10.61
CA PRO A 181 12.34 6.89 -11.44
C PRO A 181 11.73 6.06 -12.57
N THR A 182 10.44 5.72 -12.47
CA THR A 182 9.74 4.91 -13.48
C THR A 182 8.38 5.51 -13.79
N ALA A 183 8.12 5.72 -15.08
CA ALA A 183 6.80 6.14 -15.56
C ALA A 183 5.77 5.04 -15.29
N LEU A 184 4.66 5.42 -14.67
CA LEU A 184 3.55 4.53 -14.39
C LEU A 184 2.28 5.02 -15.10
N GLY A 185 2.25 4.92 -16.43
CA GLY A 185 1.08 5.29 -17.22
C GLY A 185 -0.13 4.40 -16.95
N PHE A 186 -1.32 4.91 -17.26
CA PHE A 186 -2.49 4.05 -17.42
C PHE A 186 -2.35 3.23 -18.71
N ASP A 187 -2.93 2.03 -18.70
CA ASP A 187 -3.01 1.18 -19.89
C ASP A 187 -4.49 0.86 -20.14
N LEU A 188 -4.98 1.31 -21.30
CA LEU A 188 -6.35 1.08 -21.77
C LEU A 188 -6.38 0.18 -23.01
N SER A 189 -5.25 -0.43 -23.40
CA SER A 189 -5.14 -1.25 -24.61
C SER A 189 -6.08 -2.47 -24.60
N SER A 190 -6.44 -2.98 -23.41
CA SER A 190 -7.40 -4.06 -23.22
C SER A 190 -8.87 -3.61 -23.26
N VAL A 191 -9.14 -2.30 -23.32
CA VAL A 191 -10.48 -1.73 -23.39
C VAL A 191 -10.83 -1.46 -24.85
N ALA A 192 -11.73 -2.27 -25.41
CA ALA A 192 -12.21 -2.08 -26.79
C ALA A 192 -12.79 -0.67 -26.98
N ASN A 193 -12.48 -0.04 -28.12
CA ASN A 193 -12.98 1.29 -28.49
C ASN A 193 -12.72 2.35 -27.42
N TRP A 194 -11.61 2.26 -26.66
CA TRP A 194 -11.36 3.19 -25.57
C TRP A 194 -11.34 4.66 -26.03
N GLN A 195 -10.96 4.95 -27.28
CA GLN A 195 -10.96 6.30 -27.85
C GLN A 195 -12.36 6.91 -28.00
N ASN A 196 -13.41 6.07 -28.04
CA ASN A 196 -14.82 6.46 -28.23
C ASN A 196 -15.52 6.90 -26.95
N TYR A 197 -14.80 7.07 -25.84
CA TYR A 197 -15.38 7.51 -24.58
C TYR A 197 -14.64 8.73 -24.06
N ARG A 198 -15.33 9.59 -23.31
CA ARG A 198 -14.70 10.66 -22.53
C ARG A 198 -14.29 10.14 -21.16
N TYR A 199 -13.19 10.66 -20.62
CA TYR A 199 -12.62 10.24 -19.36
C TYR A 199 -12.43 11.42 -18.40
N LYS A 200 -12.40 11.11 -17.11
CA LYS A 200 -11.98 12.03 -16.06
C LYS A 200 -10.97 11.32 -15.17
N THR A 201 -9.75 11.86 -15.09
CA THR A 201 -8.75 11.42 -14.11
C THR A 201 -8.96 12.18 -12.81
N LEU A 202 -8.98 11.45 -11.70
CA LEU A 202 -8.93 12.00 -10.35
C LEU A 202 -7.64 11.50 -9.70
N GLU A 203 -6.86 12.41 -9.13
CA GLU A 203 -5.59 12.11 -8.47
C GLU A 203 -5.59 12.69 -7.06
N THR A 204 -4.96 11.98 -6.13
CA THR A 204 -4.76 12.44 -4.76
C THR A 204 -3.46 11.91 -4.16
N THR A 205 -2.91 12.63 -3.20
CA THR A 205 -1.81 12.17 -2.33
C THR A 205 -2.34 12.06 -0.91
N VAL A 206 -2.35 10.84 -0.39
CA VAL A 206 -2.82 10.50 0.95
C VAL A 206 -1.62 10.37 1.88
N PRO A 207 -1.44 11.28 2.86
CA PRO A 207 -0.39 11.14 3.86
C PRO A 207 -0.72 10.01 4.85
N LEU A 208 0.26 9.15 5.13
CA LEU A 208 0.14 8.04 6.06
C LEU A 208 0.52 8.50 7.46
N ARG A 209 -0.46 9.05 8.21
CA ARG A 209 -0.22 9.66 9.54
C ARG A 209 0.48 8.71 10.53
N ASN A 210 0.14 7.42 10.50
CA ASN A 210 0.77 6.43 11.39
C ASN A 210 2.29 6.32 11.14
N SER A 211 2.75 6.48 9.89
CA SER A 211 4.17 6.48 9.56
C SER A 211 4.83 7.81 9.90
N ILE A 212 4.15 8.93 9.61
CA ILE A 212 4.67 10.29 9.85
C ILE A 212 4.91 10.55 11.35
N TRP A 213 4.04 10.04 12.23
CA TRP A 213 4.16 10.26 13.66
C TRP A 213 5.12 9.28 14.36
N GLN A 214 5.34 8.08 13.81
CA GLN A 214 6.27 7.10 14.37
C GLN A 214 7.72 7.30 13.88
N GLY A 215 7.90 7.87 12.69
CA GLY A 215 9.22 8.05 12.10
C GLY A 215 10.01 9.27 12.60
N GLY A 216 9.33 10.34 13.02
CA GLY A 216 9.97 11.60 13.40
C GLY A 216 10.28 11.77 14.89
N GLN A 217 9.94 10.83 15.76
CA GLN A 217 10.14 10.97 17.20
C GLN A 217 11.35 10.17 17.68
N ALA A 218 12.28 10.85 18.37
CA ALA A 218 13.24 10.16 19.22
C ALA A 218 12.46 9.31 20.23
N SER A 219 12.68 8.00 20.20
CA SER A 219 12.05 7.12 21.19
C SER A 219 12.55 7.52 22.58
N TYR A 220 11.63 7.62 23.56
CA TYR A 220 11.93 7.97 24.96
C TYR A 220 12.98 7.03 25.62
N GLN A 221 13.32 5.92 24.96
CA GLN A 221 14.33 4.95 25.38
C GLN A 221 15.69 5.07 24.68
N GLY A 222 15.98 6.20 24.00
CA GLY A 222 17.28 6.42 23.37
C GLY A 222 17.56 5.52 22.16
N GLY A 223 16.53 4.93 21.55
CA GLY A 223 16.67 4.22 20.29
C GLY A 223 16.86 5.21 19.14
N SER A 224 17.87 4.96 18.31
CA SER A 224 18.10 5.66 17.05
C SER A 224 16.87 5.49 16.17
N GLY A 225 16.24 6.59 15.76
CA GLY A 225 15.20 6.56 14.75
C GLY A 225 15.69 5.94 13.44
N CYS A 226 14.75 5.54 12.60
CA CYS A 226 15.03 5.41 11.17
C CYS A 226 15.18 6.81 10.56
#